data_AF-A0A7S1Q2X0-F1
#
_entry.id   AF-A0A7S1Q2X0-F1
#
_cell.length_a   1.000
_cell.length_b   1.000
_cell.length_c   1.000
_cell.angle_alpha   90.00
_cell.angle_beta   90.00
_cell.angle_gamma   90.00
#
_symmetry.space_group_name_H-M   'P 1'
#
loop_
_entity.id
_entity.type
_entity.pdbx_description
1 polymer ?
#
loop_
_entity_poly.entity_id
_entity_poly.type
_entity_poly.pdbx_seq_one_letter_code
_entity_poly.pdbx_strand_id
1 'polypeptide(L)'
;QTAAAVKSQAGPVPNAHTYTIIVSPKDEHGNENTQAEVDKLIDASEKVVSDTVMMSGQGHFYFETQNSLAVPGEAPKMTVHCSGQNMSLVQSVVARACGLPTNEVTVKVGRVGGGFGGKESRPRFVAATAAIAAQKTGRPVHIILQRHDDMLSTGNRHAFQATYRVGATKAGK
;
A
#
# COMPACT_ATOMS: atom_id res chain seq x y z
N GLN A 1 15.07 -17.41 15.42
CA GLN A 1 16.35 -18.00 14.93
C GLN A 1 16.16 -19.04 13.82
N THR A 2 14.96 -19.62 13.60
CA THR A 2 14.72 -20.62 12.53
C THR A 2 14.50 -20.05 11.12
N ALA A 3 13.92 -18.87 10.95
CA ALA A 3 13.63 -18.31 9.62
C ALA A 3 14.90 -17.90 8.83
N ALA A 4 15.96 -17.44 9.51
CA ALA A 4 17.22 -17.01 8.88
C ALA A 4 18.00 -18.17 8.22
N ALA A 5 17.68 -19.43 8.54
CA ALA A 5 18.33 -20.61 7.97
C ALA A 5 17.71 -21.06 6.63
N VAL A 6 16.58 -20.48 6.23
CA VAL A 6 15.90 -20.83 4.97
C VAL A 6 16.59 -20.13 3.80
N LYS A 7 17.15 -20.89 2.86
CA LYS A 7 17.82 -20.38 1.67
C LYS A 7 16.83 -20.27 0.52
N SER A 8 16.66 -19.08 -0.05
CA SER A 8 15.92 -18.88 -1.31
C SER A 8 16.90 -18.74 -2.48
N GLN A 9 16.65 -19.44 -3.58
CA GLN A 9 17.33 -19.21 -4.86
C GLN A 9 16.41 -18.40 -5.77
N ALA A 10 16.68 -17.11 -5.88
CA ALA A 10 16.03 -16.23 -6.86
C ALA A 10 17.12 -15.58 -7.71
N GLY A 11 17.04 -15.75 -9.03
CA GLY A 11 17.92 -15.07 -9.98
C GLY A 11 17.60 -13.56 -10.06
N PRO A 12 18.54 -12.72 -10.50
CA PRO A 12 18.29 -11.30 -10.68
C PRO A 12 17.20 -11.08 -11.74
N VAL A 13 16.17 -10.33 -11.38
CA VAL A 13 15.12 -9.84 -12.29
C VAL A 13 15.26 -8.33 -12.46
N PRO A 14 14.97 -7.77 -13.65
CA PRO A 14 15.08 -6.33 -13.88
C PRO A 14 14.13 -5.55 -12.97
N ASN A 15 14.68 -4.58 -12.23
CA ASN A 15 13.91 -3.67 -11.38
C ASN A 15 13.34 -2.52 -12.21
N ALA A 16 12.02 -2.47 -12.39
CA ALA A 16 11.32 -1.30 -12.92
C ALA A 16 10.68 -0.53 -11.76
N HIS A 17 11.18 0.68 -11.46
CA HIS A 17 10.70 1.49 -10.33
C HIS A 17 10.14 2.87 -10.71
N THR A 18 10.06 3.18 -12.01
CA THR A 18 9.56 4.49 -12.47
C THR A 18 8.13 4.35 -12.95
N TYR A 19 7.20 4.99 -12.24
CA TYR A 19 5.81 5.15 -12.67
C TYR A 19 5.62 6.61 -13.11
N THR A 20 5.31 6.83 -14.40
CA THR A 20 4.93 8.14 -14.92
C THR A 20 3.42 8.25 -14.91
N ILE A 21 2.87 9.18 -14.12
CA ILE A 21 1.44 9.51 -14.16
C ILE A 21 1.27 10.71 -15.08
N ILE A 22 0.51 10.54 -16.17
CA ILE A 22 0.15 11.62 -17.09
C ILE A 22 -1.15 12.25 -16.58
N VAL A 23 -1.11 13.54 -16.21
CA VAL A 23 -2.29 14.31 -15.82
C VAL A 23 -2.86 14.97 -17.07
N SER A 24 -4.12 14.68 -17.41
CA SER A 24 -4.78 15.30 -18.56
C SER A 24 -4.98 16.80 -18.35
N PRO A 25 -4.70 17.66 -19.35
CA PRO A 25 -4.89 19.09 -19.21
C PRO A 25 -6.39 19.44 -19.20
N LYS A 26 -6.83 20.19 -18.18
CA LYS A 26 -8.16 20.78 -18.11
C LYS A 26 -8.05 22.31 -18.08
N ASP A 27 -8.96 23.02 -18.73
CA ASP A 27 -9.06 24.48 -18.63
C ASP A 27 -9.66 24.95 -17.29
N GLU A 28 -9.72 26.26 -17.08
CA GLU A 28 -10.31 26.89 -15.89
C GLU A 28 -11.82 26.62 -15.71
N HIS A 29 -12.48 26.10 -16.76
CA HIS A 29 -13.88 25.70 -16.78
C HIS A 29 -14.07 24.17 -16.68
N GLY A 30 -12.99 23.41 -16.54
CA GLY A 30 -12.99 21.96 -16.42
C GLY A 30 -13.14 21.19 -17.75
N ASN A 31 -13.09 21.87 -18.89
CA ASN A 31 -13.10 21.23 -20.20
C ASN A 31 -11.76 20.54 -20.47
N GLU A 32 -11.82 19.37 -21.10
CA GLU A 32 -10.61 18.66 -21.50
C GLU A 32 -9.99 19.34 -22.72
N ASN A 33 -8.75 19.82 -22.57
CA ASN A 33 -7.95 20.26 -23.70
C ASN A 33 -7.09 19.08 -24.17
N THR A 34 -6.84 19.02 -25.47
CA THR A 34 -5.81 18.10 -25.97
C THR A 34 -4.42 18.60 -25.55
N GLN A 35 -3.46 17.67 -25.39
CA GLN A 35 -2.08 18.04 -25.06
C GLN A 35 -1.50 19.04 -26.08
N ALA A 36 -1.82 18.88 -27.37
CA ALA A 36 -1.34 19.77 -28.42
C ALA A 36 -1.90 21.20 -28.34
N GLU A 37 -3.14 21.37 -27.86
CA GLU A 37 -3.72 22.70 -27.62
C GLU A 37 -3.04 23.38 -26.44
N VAL A 38 -2.77 22.64 -25.37
CA VAL A 38 -2.05 23.14 -24.19
C VAL A 38 -0.61 23.51 -24.51
N ASP A 39 0.09 22.69 -25.28
CA ASP A 39 1.46 22.98 -25.69
C ASP A 39 1.52 24.29 -26.50
N LYS A 40 0.58 24.52 -27.43
CA LYS A 40 0.48 25.78 -28.19
C LYS A 40 0.24 27.00 -27.29
N LEU A 41 -0.63 26.89 -26.29
CA LEU A 41 -0.92 27.99 -25.36
C LEU A 41 0.29 28.31 -24.49
N ILE A 42 1.00 27.29 -24.01
CA ILE A 42 2.24 27.44 -23.25
C ILE A 42 3.31 28.10 -24.13
N ASP A 43 3.50 27.65 -25.36
CA ASP A 43 4.50 28.20 -26.28
C ASP A 43 4.19 29.65 -26.69
N ALA A 44 2.92 30.04 -26.71
CA ALA A 44 2.48 31.42 -27.00
C ALA A 44 2.60 32.36 -25.77
N SER A 45 2.96 31.85 -24.59
CA SER A 45 3.04 32.65 -23.37
C SER A 45 4.27 33.56 -23.34
N GLU A 46 4.15 34.72 -22.69
CA GLU A 46 5.26 35.68 -22.60
C GLU A 46 6.47 35.15 -21.84
N LYS A 47 6.24 34.28 -20.85
CA LYS A 47 7.26 33.55 -20.10
C LYS A 47 6.89 32.08 -20.04
N VAL A 48 7.89 31.22 -20.24
CA VAL A 48 7.76 29.78 -20.09
C VAL A 48 8.83 29.29 -19.15
N VAL A 49 8.43 28.50 -18.15
CA VAL A 49 9.33 27.84 -17.20
C VAL A 49 9.09 26.34 -17.28
N SER A 50 10.18 25.59 -17.35
CA SER A 50 10.15 24.13 -17.34
C SER A 50 11.12 23.62 -16.30
N ASP A 51 10.69 22.66 -15.48
CA ASP A 51 11.57 22.02 -14.52
C ASP A 51 11.05 20.61 -14.16
N THR A 52 11.87 19.88 -13.42
CA THR A 52 11.52 18.61 -12.81
C THR A 52 11.63 18.70 -11.30
N VAL A 53 10.53 18.41 -10.60
CA VAL A 53 10.51 18.33 -9.14
C VAL A 53 10.40 16.87 -8.71
N MET A 54 11.24 16.51 -7.75
CA MET A 54 11.29 15.17 -7.15
C MET A 54 10.73 15.21 -5.73
N MET A 55 9.88 14.23 -5.41
CA MET A 55 9.35 14.02 -4.06
C MET A 55 9.66 12.58 -3.65
N SER A 56 10.38 12.42 -2.54
CA SER A 56 10.73 11.09 -2.03
C SER A 56 9.53 10.36 -1.44
N GLY A 57 9.63 9.03 -1.36
CA GLY A 57 8.68 8.22 -0.62
C GLY A 57 8.75 8.50 0.89
N GLN A 58 7.71 8.07 1.62
CA GLN A 58 7.59 8.32 3.05
C GLN A 58 7.02 7.09 3.76
N GLY A 59 7.75 6.60 4.75
CA GLY A 59 7.26 5.52 5.62
C GLY A 59 6.14 5.99 6.54
N HIS A 60 5.16 5.11 6.78
CA HIS A 60 4.02 5.41 7.66
C HIS A 60 4.44 5.62 9.12
N PHE A 61 5.38 4.79 9.58
CA PHE A 61 5.97 4.84 10.92
C PHE A 61 4.95 4.90 12.08
N TYR A 62 3.83 4.19 11.94
CA TYR A 62 2.90 3.94 13.05
C TYR A 62 3.64 3.30 14.23
N PHE A 63 3.33 3.70 15.47
CA PHE A 63 4.08 3.23 16.64
C PHE A 63 3.86 1.73 16.91
N GLU A 64 2.64 1.25 16.72
CA GLU A 64 2.34 -0.18 16.77
C GLU A 64 2.62 -0.81 15.40
N THR A 65 3.61 -1.70 15.27
CA THR A 65 3.87 -2.42 14.01
C THR A 65 2.70 -3.32 13.60
N GLN A 66 2.72 -3.83 12.36
CA GLN A 66 1.74 -4.81 11.93
C GLN A 66 1.77 -6.02 12.85
N ASN A 67 0.60 -6.41 13.31
CA ASN A 67 0.41 -7.60 14.13
C ASN A 67 -0.92 -8.27 13.83
N SER A 68 -0.96 -9.59 14.02
CA SER A 68 -2.18 -10.35 13.97
C SER A 68 -2.08 -11.64 14.79
N LEU A 69 -3.12 -11.89 15.57
CA LEU A 69 -3.36 -13.13 16.29
C LEU A 69 -4.50 -13.90 15.60
N ALA A 70 -4.20 -15.07 15.07
CA ALA A 70 -5.18 -15.99 14.54
C ALA A 70 -5.48 -17.09 15.58
N VAL A 71 -6.76 -17.33 15.84
CA VAL A 71 -7.26 -18.32 16.80
C VAL A 71 -8.14 -19.30 16.03
N PRO A 72 -7.69 -20.55 15.83
CA PRO A 72 -8.51 -21.57 15.20
C PRO A 72 -9.62 -21.99 16.18
N GLY A 73 -10.86 -22.07 15.70
CA GLY A 73 -12.01 -22.57 16.45
C GLY A 73 -12.27 -24.05 16.19
N GLU A 74 -13.48 -24.51 16.51
CA GLU A 74 -13.98 -25.78 16.00
C GLU A 74 -14.06 -25.70 14.47
N ALA A 75 -13.29 -26.54 13.79
CA ALA A 75 -13.15 -26.49 12.33
C ALA A 75 -14.54 -26.53 11.67
N PRO A 76 -14.85 -25.64 10.73
CA PRO A 76 -13.93 -24.82 9.92
C PRO A 76 -13.75 -23.35 10.36
N LYS A 77 -13.91 -23.01 11.65
CA LYS A 77 -13.90 -21.61 12.13
C LYS A 77 -12.52 -21.01 12.33
N MET A 78 -12.37 -19.73 11.99
CA MET A 78 -11.17 -18.92 12.25
C MET A 78 -11.55 -17.54 12.81
N THR A 79 -11.00 -17.17 13.96
CA THR A 79 -11.07 -15.79 14.47
C THR A 79 -9.72 -15.12 14.35
N VAL A 80 -9.67 -13.95 13.74
CA VAL A 80 -8.44 -13.17 13.57
C VAL A 80 -8.59 -11.83 14.30
N HIS A 81 -7.68 -11.59 15.22
CA HIS A 81 -7.46 -10.27 15.80
C HIS A 81 -6.32 -9.61 15.02
N CYS A 82 -6.50 -8.39 14.55
CA CYS A 82 -5.44 -7.66 13.87
C CYS A 82 -5.51 -6.17 14.13
N SER A 83 -4.38 -5.50 13.90
CA SER A 83 -4.32 -4.06 13.82
C SER A 83 -4.52 -3.62 12.36
N GLY A 84 -5.74 -3.20 12.00
CA GLY A 84 -6.10 -2.91 10.61
C GLY A 84 -7.26 -1.94 10.45
N GLN A 85 -7.33 -1.24 9.32
CA GLN A 85 -8.37 -0.26 9.01
C GLN A 85 -9.47 -0.82 8.09
N ASN A 86 -9.20 -1.92 7.37
CA ASN A 86 -10.18 -2.57 6.48
C ASN A 86 -10.37 -4.05 6.85
N MET A 87 -11.36 -4.32 7.70
CA MET A 87 -11.68 -5.67 8.19
C MET A 87 -12.20 -6.59 7.08
N SER A 88 -13.03 -6.08 6.17
CA SER A 88 -13.61 -6.87 5.08
C SER A 88 -12.55 -7.40 4.12
N LEU A 89 -11.53 -6.58 3.81
CA LEU A 89 -10.39 -7.02 3.02
C LEU A 89 -9.59 -8.11 3.76
N VAL A 90 -9.33 -7.94 5.06
CA VAL A 90 -8.62 -8.96 5.85
C VAL A 90 -9.42 -10.27 5.87
N GLN A 91 -10.72 -10.21 6.12
CA GLN A 91 -11.61 -11.37 6.19
C GLN A 91 -11.61 -12.15 4.87
N SER A 92 -11.81 -11.46 3.74
CA SER A 92 -11.85 -12.10 2.42
C SER A 92 -10.51 -12.76 2.05
N VAL A 93 -9.38 -12.15 2.38
CA VAL A 93 -8.05 -12.72 2.11
C VAL A 93 -7.75 -13.91 3.01
N VAL A 94 -8.07 -13.84 4.30
CA VAL A 94 -7.91 -14.97 5.22
C VAL A 94 -8.78 -16.16 4.79
N ALA A 95 -10.05 -15.91 4.47
CA ALA A 95 -10.97 -16.93 3.98
C ALA A 95 -10.41 -17.64 2.74
N ARG A 96 -9.96 -16.87 1.75
CA ARG A 96 -9.33 -17.42 0.54
C ARG A 96 -8.05 -18.19 0.84
N ALA A 97 -7.19 -17.66 1.70
CA ALA A 97 -5.89 -18.26 2.04
C ALA A 97 -6.03 -19.60 2.77
N CYS A 98 -7.06 -19.75 3.61
CA CYS A 98 -7.34 -20.95 4.39
C CYS A 98 -8.34 -21.91 3.70
N GLY A 99 -8.87 -21.56 2.51
CA GLY A 99 -9.88 -22.34 1.82
C GLY A 99 -11.23 -22.39 2.55
N LEU A 100 -11.56 -21.34 3.31
CA LEU A 100 -12.77 -21.24 4.13
C LEU A 100 -13.83 -20.36 3.47
N PRO A 101 -15.13 -20.65 3.70
CA PRO A 101 -16.20 -19.69 3.46
C PRO A 101 -16.00 -18.41 4.30
N THR A 102 -16.33 -17.25 3.74
CA THR A 102 -16.13 -15.94 4.41
C THR A 102 -16.87 -15.85 5.76
N ASN A 103 -18.03 -16.50 5.89
CA ASN A 103 -18.83 -16.53 7.12
C ASN A 103 -18.20 -17.36 8.25
N GLU A 104 -17.22 -18.22 7.95
CA GLU A 104 -16.46 -18.99 8.95
C GLU A 104 -15.24 -18.21 9.48
N VAL A 105 -14.96 -17.04 8.89
CA VAL A 105 -13.87 -16.15 9.31
C VAL A 105 -14.43 -14.91 9.98
N THR A 106 -14.07 -14.70 11.24
CA THR A 106 -14.40 -13.47 11.98
C THR A 106 -13.15 -12.63 12.18
N VAL A 107 -13.18 -11.37 11.76
CA VAL A 107 -12.08 -10.42 12.02
C VAL A 107 -12.51 -9.44 13.10
N LYS A 108 -11.68 -9.29 14.13
CA LYS A 108 -11.88 -8.36 15.25
C LYS A 108 -10.72 -7.38 15.31
N VAL A 109 -11.04 -6.09 15.44
CA VAL A 109 -10.05 -5.03 15.57
C VAL A 109 -10.32 -4.28 16.87
N GLY A 110 -9.27 -4.13 17.69
CA GLY A 110 -9.31 -3.29 18.89
C GLY A 110 -8.95 -1.84 18.56
N ARG A 111 -8.13 -1.22 19.41
CA ARG A 111 -7.52 0.08 19.10
C ARG A 111 -6.32 -0.14 18.16
N VAL A 112 -6.12 0.78 17.22
CA VAL A 112 -5.00 0.75 16.27
C VAL A 112 -3.97 1.82 16.68
N GLY A 113 -2.73 1.43 16.96
CA GLY A 113 -1.63 2.31 17.38
C GLY A 113 -0.98 3.08 16.23
N GLY A 114 -1.80 3.80 15.46
CA GLY A 114 -1.42 4.48 14.22
C GLY A 114 -1.59 3.60 12.99
N GLY A 115 -2.01 4.21 11.87
CA GLY A 115 -2.27 3.50 10.60
C GLY A 115 -1.78 4.28 9.37
N PHE A 116 -2.25 5.53 9.22
CA PHE A 116 -1.82 6.46 8.16
C PHE A 116 -1.95 5.89 6.73
N GLY A 117 -2.90 4.97 6.49
CA GLY A 117 -3.07 4.25 5.22
C GLY A 117 -2.26 2.94 5.14
N GLY A 118 -1.14 2.85 5.85
CA GLY A 118 -0.31 1.64 5.90
C GLY A 118 -1.01 0.42 6.51
N LYS A 119 -2.05 0.64 7.33
CA LYS A 119 -2.90 -0.42 7.89
C LYS A 119 -4.24 -0.58 7.19
N GLU A 120 -4.45 0.04 6.03
CA GLU A 120 -5.66 -0.18 5.25
C GLU A 120 -5.65 -1.58 4.63
N SER A 121 -4.62 -1.87 3.85
CA SER A 121 -4.62 -3.09 3.03
C SER A 121 -3.50 -4.05 3.39
N ARG A 122 -2.38 -3.59 3.95
CA ARG A 122 -1.23 -4.46 4.31
C ARG A 122 -1.47 -5.47 5.43
N PRO A 123 -2.34 -5.23 6.45
CA PRO A 123 -2.57 -6.22 7.52
C PRO A 123 -3.03 -7.57 7.01
N ARG A 124 -3.64 -7.63 5.80
CA ARG A 124 -4.09 -8.86 5.14
C ARG A 124 -2.99 -9.92 5.04
N PHE A 125 -1.74 -9.51 4.84
CA PHE A 125 -0.62 -10.45 4.67
C PHE A 125 -0.27 -11.11 6.01
N VAL A 126 -0.08 -10.31 7.06
CA VAL A 126 0.24 -10.81 8.41
C VAL A 126 -0.90 -11.68 8.94
N ALA A 127 -2.15 -11.25 8.73
CA ALA A 127 -3.33 -12.01 9.11
C ALA A 127 -3.44 -13.36 8.37
N ALA A 128 -3.24 -13.38 7.06
CA ALA A 128 -3.29 -14.62 6.28
C ALA A 128 -2.18 -15.60 6.69
N THR A 129 -0.95 -15.11 6.90
CA THR A 129 0.17 -15.95 7.36
C THR A 129 -0.12 -16.53 8.74
N ALA A 130 -0.61 -15.74 9.69
CA ALA A 130 -1.00 -16.21 11.02
C ALA A 130 -2.12 -17.25 10.93
N ALA A 131 -3.14 -17.01 10.11
CA ALA A 131 -4.27 -17.93 9.93
C ALA A 131 -3.87 -19.27 9.30
N ILE A 132 -3.03 -19.27 8.27
CA ILE A 132 -2.49 -20.51 7.67
C ILE A 132 -1.69 -21.30 8.71
N ALA A 133 -0.83 -20.63 9.47
CA ALA A 133 -0.04 -21.28 10.51
C ALA A 133 -0.92 -21.85 11.63
N ALA A 134 -1.95 -21.10 12.06
CA ALA A 134 -2.92 -21.54 13.05
C ALA A 134 -3.73 -22.75 12.56
N GLN A 135 -4.18 -22.75 11.31
CA GLN A 135 -4.90 -23.87 10.70
C GLN A 135 -4.02 -25.13 10.64
N LYS A 136 -2.75 -24.99 10.24
CA LYS A 136 -1.82 -26.13 10.15
C LYS A 136 -1.42 -26.72 11.50
N THR A 137 -1.31 -25.87 12.53
CA THR A 137 -0.86 -26.28 13.86
C THR A 137 -1.99 -26.64 14.82
N GLY A 138 -3.23 -26.26 14.50
CA GLY A 138 -4.38 -26.39 15.40
C GLY A 138 -4.28 -25.53 16.65
N ARG A 139 -3.40 -24.51 16.66
CA ARG A 139 -3.11 -23.68 17.83
C ARG A 139 -3.19 -22.19 17.48
N PRO A 140 -3.50 -21.32 18.45
CA PRO A 140 -3.41 -19.88 18.23
C PRO A 140 -2.00 -19.46 17.82
N VAL A 141 -1.90 -18.60 16.81
CA VAL A 141 -0.62 -18.07 16.29
C VAL A 141 -0.67 -16.54 16.30
N HIS A 142 0.30 -15.94 16.98
CA HIS A 142 0.49 -14.49 17.03
C HIS A 142 1.75 -14.09 16.26
N ILE A 143 1.59 -13.22 15.27
CA ILE A 143 2.69 -12.61 14.54
C ILE A 143 2.73 -11.12 14.87
N ILE A 144 3.90 -10.64 15.28
CA ILE A 144 4.21 -9.21 15.43
C ILE A 144 5.46 -8.96 14.59
N LEU A 145 5.37 -8.05 13.62
CA LEU A 145 6.54 -7.69 12.84
C LEU A 145 7.48 -6.82 13.66
N GLN A 146 8.77 -7.14 13.57
CA GLN A 146 9.81 -6.21 14.02
C GLN A 146 9.80 -4.97 13.13
N ARG A 147 10.24 -3.82 13.66
CA ARG A 147 10.19 -2.55 12.91
C ARG A 147 10.89 -2.64 11.54
N HIS A 148 12.03 -3.32 11.47
CA HIS A 148 12.78 -3.47 10.22
C HIS A 148 11.97 -4.26 9.17
N ASP A 149 11.42 -5.42 9.54
CA ASP A 149 10.56 -6.25 8.68
C ASP A 149 9.32 -5.48 8.22
N ASP A 150 8.71 -4.72 9.13
CA ASP A 150 7.54 -3.90 8.88
C ASP A 150 7.82 -2.83 7.81
N MET A 151 8.92 -2.08 7.96
CA MET A 151 9.32 -1.04 7.00
C MET A 151 9.73 -1.62 5.64
N LEU A 152 10.27 -2.84 5.59
CA LEU A 152 10.65 -3.50 4.34
C LEU A 152 9.44 -4.07 3.59
N SER A 153 8.43 -4.59 4.31
CA SER A 153 7.37 -5.40 3.70
C SER A 153 6.05 -4.67 3.45
N THR A 154 5.78 -3.56 4.15
CA THR A 154 4.46 -2.93 4.13
C THR A 154 4.31 -1.82 3.07
N GLY A 155 5.41 -1.36 2.50
CA GLY A 155 5.37 -0.26 1.54
C GLY A 155 4.94 1.07 2.18
N ASN A 156 5.02 2.12 1.38
CA ASN A 156 5.10 3.50 1.84
C ASN A 156 4.31 4.44 0.91
N ARG A 157 4.30 5.74 1.22
CA ARG A 157 3.95 6.76 0.21
C ARG A 157 4.87 6.60 -0.99
N HIS A 158 4.29 6.63 -2.18
CA HIS A 158 5.03 6.58 -3.44
C HIS A 158 5.92 7.81 -3.58
N ALA A 159 7.13 7.61 -4.12
CA ALA A 159 7.92 8.71 -4.63
C ALA A 159 7.28 9.24 -5.92
N PHE A 160 7.35 10.54 -6.14
CA PHE A 160 6.84 11.19 -7.34
C PHE A 160 7.96 11.95 -8.04
N GLN A 161 7.95 11.91 -9.37
CA GLN A 161 8.71 12.79 -10.24
C GLN A 161 7.71 13.53 -11.11
N ALA A 162 7.71 14.85 -11.03
CA ALA A 162 6.84 15.71 -11.81
C ALA A 162 7.70 16.59 -12.72
N THR A 163 7.68 16.31 -14.01
CA THR A 163 8.22 17.21 -15.03
C THR A 163 7.10 18.10 -15.51
N TYR A 164 7.31 19.41 -15.47
CA TYR A 164 6.29 20.39 -15.85
C TYR A 164 6.83 21.43 -16.82
N ARG A 165 5.91 22.02 -17.59
CA ARG A 165 6.09 23.25 -18.35
C ARG A 165 4.91 24.17 -18.02
N VAL A 166 5.18 25.41 -17.69
CA VAL A 166 4.18 26.41 -17.33
C VAL A 166 4.43 27.69 -18.12
N GLY A 167 3.40 28.17 -18.81
CA GLY A 167 3.36 29.47 -19.45
C GLY A 167 2.73 30.50 -18.50
N ALA A 168 3.26 31.73 -18.47
CA ALA A 168 2.75 32.83 -17.67
C ALA A 168 2.88 34.18 -18.38
N THR A 169 1.96 35.08 -18.09
CA THR A 169 1.99 36.50 -18.44
C THR A 169 2.88 37.29 -17.47
N LYS A 170 3.26 38.53 -17.82
CA LYS A 170 4.02 39.42 -16.90
C LYS A 170 3.27 39.72 -15.59
N ALA A 171 1.94 39.62 -15.59
CA ALA A 171 1.11 39.80 -14.40
C ALA A 171 1.05 38.54 -13.51
N GLY A 172 1.67 37.43 -13.93
CA GLY A 172 1.70 36.17 -13.18
C GLY A 172 0.44 35.30 -13.34
N LYS A 173 -0.41 35.61 -14.32
CA LYS A 173 -1.50 34.73 -14.77
C LYS A 173 -1.00 33.75 -15.81
#